data_AF-A0A3M1EA24-F1
#
_entry.id   AF-A0A3M1EA24-F1
#
_cell.length_a   1.000
_cell.length_b   1.000
_cell.length_c   1.000
_cell.angle_alpha   90.00
_cell.angle_beta   90.00
_cell.angle_gamma   90.00
#
_symmetry.space_group_name_H-M   'P 1'
#
loop_
_entity.id
_entity.type
_entity.pdbx_description
1 polymer ?
#
loop_
_entity_poly.entity_id
_entity_poly.type
_entity_poly.pdbx_seq_one_letter_code
_entity_poly.pdbx_strand_id
1 'polypeptide(L)'
;MSPTISKEAEAKAAELAEKGLLHYQHWEIEEAIEAFEAAVSLDGTKADHFLHLAQAYMRLGDYEAMRKALGQFIHLETDPDLIDRFEAFFGSAMDAVETRLTEVMTRHEVPLAVIGAAIQMWLEFRLAMGRKPINMAGVKPRVWAAALDYTVRKVNFHEVPLEKIAEWYEVSALAVKTHSQALVEALDIMPCDYRYFRGPKNPLDKLVEAATMLEELEHRFYQT
;
A
#
# COMPACT_ATOMS: atom_id res chain seq x y z
N MET A 1 31.77 -17.23 8.15
CA MET A 1 31.10 -17.98 9.23
C MET A 1 29.79 -17.25 9.48
N SER A 2 28.65 -17.84 9.09
CA SER A 2 27.36 -17.26 9.43
C SER A 2 27.20 -17.25 10.95
N PRO A 3 26.72 -16.16 11.57
CA PRO A 3 26.50 -16.13 13.01
C PRO A 3 25.50 -17.23 13.37
N THR A 4 25.91 -18.17 14.22
CA THR A 4 25.01 -19.18 14.77
C THR A 4 24.14 -18.50 15.81
N ILE A 5 22.94 -18.09 15.40
CA ILE A 5 21.94 -17.52 16.30
C ILE A 5 21.43 -18.64 17.20
N SER A 6 21.18 -18.35 18.48
CA SER A 6 20.61 -19.36 19.38
C SER A 6 19.15 -19.59 19.04
N LYS A 7 18.65 -20.83 19.18
CA LYS A 7 17.22 -21.14 19.00
C LYS A 7 16.31 -20.28 19.87
N GLU A 8 16.79 -19.87 21.05
CA GLU A 8 16.08 -18.96 21.94
C GLU A 8 15.96 -17.56 21.34
N ALA A 9 17.02 -17.05 20.70
CA ALA A 9 16.99 -15.75 20.02
C ALA A 9 16.09 -15.80 18.77
N GLU A 10 16.12 -16.88 17.99
CA GLU A 10 15.20 -17.10 16.86
C GLU A 10 13.73 -17.10 17.33
N ALA A 11 13.40 -17.86 18.38
CA ALA A 11 12.05 -17.91 18.91
C ALA A 11 11.56 -16.55 19.42
N LYS A 12 12.43 -15.81 20.12
CA LYS A 12 12.12 -14.48 20.61
C LYS A 12 11.98 -13.45 19.48
N ALA A 13 12.79 -13.56 18.43
CA ALA A 13 12.66 -12.72 17.25
C ALA A 13 11.30 -12.95 16.55
N ALA A 14 10.87 -14.21 16.42
CA ALA A 14 9.57 -14.55 15.87
C ALA A 14 8.41 -13.99 16.71
N GLU A 15 8.48 -14.09 18.04
CA GLU A 15 7.46 -13.49 18.93
C GLU A 15 7.37 -11.96 18.77
N LEU A 16 8.51 -11.28 18.66
CA LEU A 16 8.54 -9.84 18.40
C LEU A 16 7.96 -9.49 17.02
N ALA A 17 8.24 -10.31 16.00
CA ALA A 17 7.66 -10.12 14.67
C ALA A 17 6.13 -10.33 14.68
N GLU A 18 5.63 -11.33 15.41
CA GLU A 18 4.17 -11.52 15.58
C GLU A 18 3.52 -10.35 16.30
N LYS A 19 4.17 -9.82 17.34
CA LYS A 19 3.73 -8.59 18.02
C LYS A 19 3.72 -7.39 17.05
N GLY A 20 4.75 -7.23 16.23
CA GLY A 20 4.82 -6.17 15.24
C GLY A 20 3.70 -6.28 14.20
N LEU A 21 3.35 -7.50 13.78
CA LEU A 21 2.21 -7.73 12.88
C LEU A 21 0.88 -7.34 13.51
N LEU A 22 0.69 -7.61 14.81
CA LEU A 22 -0.51 -7.17 15.53
C LEU A 22 -0.61 -5.65 15.57
N HIS A 23 0.46 -4.94 15.94
CA HIS A 23 0.49 -3.48 15.91
C HIS A 23 0.22 -2.93 14.50
N TYR A 24 0.85 -3.53 13.47
CA TYR A 24 0.65 -3.15 12.07
C TYR A 24 -0.81 -3.29 11.62
N GLN A 25 -1.50 -4.35 12.06
CA GLN A 25 -2.93 -4.55 11.75
C GLN A 25 -3.85 -3.56 12.46
N HIS A 26 -3.46 -3.08 13.65
CA HIS A 26 -4.21 -2.07 14.40
C HIS A 26 -3.84 -0.63 14.02
N TRP A 27 -3.06 -0.44 12.95
CA TRP A 27 -2.57 0.87 12.49
C TRP A 27 -1.64 1.60 13.48
N GLU A 28 -1.03 0.86 14.41
CA GLU A 28 0.00 1.33 15.36
C GLU A 28 1.38 1.17 14.71
N ILE A 29 1.73 2.09 13.80
CA ILE A 29 2.82 1.89 12.83
C ILE A 29 4.18 2.03 13.48
N GLU A 30 4.35 2.98 14.38
CA GLU A 30 5.57 3.21 15.14
C GLU A 30 5.89 2.00 16.03
N GLU A 31 4.90 1.49 16.78
CA GLU A 31 5.05 0.30 17.62
C GLU A 31 5.35 -0.96 16.78
N ALA A 32 4.76 -1.06 15.58
CA ALA A 32 5.07 -2.14 14.65
C ALA A 32 6.54 -2.09 14.21
N ILE A 33 7.04 -0.90 13.85
CA ILE A 33 8.44 -0.69 13.46
C ILE A 33 9.37 -1.09 14.61
N GLU A 34 9.14 -0.59 15.83
CA GLU A 34 9.96 -0.93 17.00
C GLU A 34 10.05 -2.45 17.23
N ALA A 35 8.91 -3.14 17.12
CA ALA A 35 8.86 -4.59 17.28
C ALA A 35 9.62 -5.32 16.16
N PHE A 36 9.48 -4.90 14.90
CA PHE A 36 10.21 -5.49 13.78
C PHE A 36 11.72 -5.22 13.83
N GLU A 37 12.14 -4.03 14.24
CA GLU A 37 13.56 -3.70 14.43
C GLU A 37 14.19 -4.54 15.55
N ALA A 38 13.46 -4.75 16.64
CA ALA A 38 13.88 -5.65 17.70
C ALA A 38 13.99 -7.11 17.20
N ALA A 39 13.06 -7.56 16.35
CA ALA A 39 13.13 -8.89 15.72
C ALA A 39 14.37 -9.03 14.82
N VAL A 40 14.63 -8.06 13.94
CA VAL A 40 15.83 -8.02 13.07
C VAL A 40 17.11 -7.98 13.89
N SER A 41 17.13 -7.30 15.02
CA SER A 41 18.30 -7.20 15.90
C SER A 41 18.64 -8.53 16.59
N LEU A 42 17.63 -9.37 16.84
CA LEU A 42 17.82 -10.72 17.41
C LEU A 42 18.10 -11.78 16.34
N ASP A 43 17.40 -11.70 15.21
CA ASP A 43 17.59 -12.56 14.05
C ASP A 43 17.52 -11.75 12.75
N GLY A 44 18.71 -11.35 12.29
CA GLY A 44 18.92 -10.68 11.01
C GLY A 44 19.13 -11.63 9.83
N THR A 45 18.83 -12.93 9.97
CA THR A 45 18.95 -13.91 8.88
C THR A 45 17.61 -14.27 8.25
N LYS A 46 16.50 -13.93 8.91
CA LYS A 46 15.15 -14.17 8.41
C LYS A 46 14.68 -13.02 7.50
N ALA A 47 14.54 -13.31 6.20
CA ALA A 47 14.08 -12.33 5.21
C ALA A 47 12.74 -11.67 5.61
N ASP A 48 11.78 -12.44 6.15
CA ASP A 48 10.44 -11.94 6.48
C ASP A 48 10.43 -10.80 7.50
N HIS A 49 11.39 -10.76 8.44
CA HIS A 49 11.49 -9.64 9.38
C HIS A 49 11.76 -8.32 8.64
N PHE A 50 12.61 -8.35 7.61
CA PHE A 50 12.88 -7.19 6.76
C PHE A 50 11.70 -6.85 5.84
N LEU A 51 10.94 -7.85 5.36
CA LEU A 51 9.74 -7.60 4.57
C LEU A 51 8.67 -6.88 5.38
N HIS A 52 8.42 -7.32 6.60
CA HIS A 52 7.46 -6.65 7.50
C HIS A 52 7.93 -5.24 7.86
N LEU A 53 9.23 -5.06 8.11
CA LEU A 53 9.81 -3.74 8.36
C LEU A 53 9.63 -2.80 7.15
N ALA A 54 9.85 -3.31 5.93
CA ALA A 54 9.59 -2.55 4.70
C ALA A 54 8.12 -2.15 4.56
N GLN A 55 7.18 -3.06 4.87
CA GLN A 55 5.75 -2.78 4.86
C GLN A 55 5.36 -1.69 5.86
N ALA A 56 5.90 -1.74 7.08
CA ALA A 56 5.65 -0.73 8.10
C ALA A 56 6.21 0.63 7.69
N TYR A 57 7.46 0.67 7.19
CA TYR A 57 8.07 1.91 6.69
C TYR A 57 7.34 2.51 5.49
N MET A 58 6.84 1.68 4.57
CA MET A 58 5.99 2.15 3.47
C MET A 58 4.73 2.86 3.99
N ARG A 59 4.09 2.27 5.00
CA ARG A 59 2.86 2.84 5.58
C ARG A 59 3.12 4.12 6.36
N LEU A 60 4.30 4.23 7.00
CA LEU A 60 4.77 5.47 7.62
C LEU A 60 5.11 6.56 6.59
N GLY A 61 5.41 6.18 5.35
CA GLY A 61 5.89 7.07 4.29
C GLY A 61 7.40 7.26 4.27
N ASP A 62 8.15 6.47 5.03
CA ASP A 62 9.62 6.47 5.01
C ASP A 62 10.13 5.56 3.88
N TYR A 63 10.19 6.13 2.68
CA TYR A 63 10.64 5.42 1.48
C TYR A 63 12.13 5.03 1.53
N GLU A 64 12.96 5.76 2.26
CA GLU A 64 14.40 5.47 2.36
C GLU A 64 14.63 4.24 3.24
N ALA A 65 14.02 4.21 4.43
CA ALA A 65 14.08 3.06 5.32
C ALA A 65 13.40 1.82 4.70
N MET A 66 12.27 2.01 4.01
CA MET A 66 11.60 0.95 3.26
C MET A 66 12.53 0.32 2.21
N ARG A 67 13.22 1.14 1.40
CA ARG A 67 14.17 0.63 0.39
C ARG A 67 15.35 -0.10 1.03
N LYS A 68 15.87 0.41 2.15
CA LYS A 68 16.94 -0.26 2.89
C LYS A 68 16.51 -1.64 3.39
N ALA A 69 15.31 -1.74 3.97
CA ALA A 69 14.74 -3.00 4.43
C ALA A 69 14.50 -3.98 3.26
N LEU A 70 13.95 -3.52 2.13
CA LEU A 70 13.81 -4.35 0.93
C LEU A 70 15.17 -4.85 0.39
N GLY A 71 16.22 -4.03 0.44
CA GLY A 71 17.56 -4.47 0.05
C GLY A 71 18.06 -5.65 0.90
N GLN A 72 17.77 -5.66 2.19
CA GLN A 72 18.10 -6.79 3.08
C GLN A 72 17.19 -8.00 2.82
N PHE A 73 15.89 -7.78 2.57
CA PHE A 73 14.98 -8.85 2.16
C PHE A 73 15.49 -9.57 0.92
N ILE A 74 15.82 -8.81 -0.15
CA ILE A 74 16.31 -9.36 -1.42
C ILE A 74 17.61 -10.14 -1.23
N HIS A 75 18.52 -9.65 -0.37
CA HIS A 75 19.78 -10.32 -0.08
C HIS A 75 19.60 -11.70 0.58
N LEU A 76 18.56 -11.88 1.37
CA LEU A 76 18.28 -13.10 2.13
C LEU A 76 17.26 -14.02 1.45
N GLU A 77 16.49 -13.51 0.51
CA GLU A 77 15.47 -14.26 -0.22
C GLU A 77 16.08 -15.22 -1.24
N THR A 78 15.36 -16.29 -1.53
CA THR A 78 15.76 -17.35 -2.48
C THR A 78 14.76 -17.55 -3.61
N ASP A 79 13.52 -17.08 -3.45
CA ASP A 79 12.50 -17.12 -4.50
C ASP A 79 12.78 -16.03 -5.57
N PRO A 80 13.14 -16.41 -6.81
CA PRO A 80 13.46 -15.46 -7.86
C PRO A 80 12.28 -14.55 -8.24
N ASP A 81 11.04 -15.04 -8.17
CA ASP A 81 9.88 -14.23 -8.53
C ASP A 81 9.65 -13.11 -7.49
N LEU A 82 9.93 -13.40 -6.22
CA LEU A 82 9.87 -12.39 -5.14
C LEU A 82 11.02 -11.38 -5.28
N ILE A 83 12.23 -11.85 -5.58
CA ILE A 83 13.40 -11.01 -5.83
C ILE A 83 13.10 -10.04 -6.97
N ASP A 84 12.75 -10.55 -8.15
CA ASP A 84 12.49 -9.74 -9.34
C ASP A 84 11.41 -8.68 -9.08
N ARG A 85 10.34 -9.05 -8.38
CA ARG A 85 9.25 -8.12 -8.04
C ARG A 85 9.71 -6.99 -7.13
N PHE A 86 10.56 -7.25 -6.14
CA PHE A 86 11.04 -6.22 -5.23
C PHE A 86 12.26 -5.46 -5.76
N GLU A 87 13.08 -6.06 -6.61
CA GLU A 87 14.13 -5.37 -7.37
C GLU A 87 13.55 -4.28 -8.27
N ALA A 88 12.36 -4.49 -8.81
CA ALA A 88 11.64 -3.48 -9.59
C ALA A 88 11.42 -2.16 -8.83
N PHE A 89 11.38 -2.17 -7.48
CA PHE A 89 11.28 -0.95 -6.67
C PHE A 89 12.54 -0.07 -6.75
N PHE A 90 13.67 -0.64 -7.19
CA PHE A 90 14.94 0.06 -7.34
C PHE A 90 15.17 0.56 -8.76
N GLY A 91 14.39 0.08 -9.73
CA GLY A 91 14.43 0.53 -11.12
C GLY A 91 13.89 1.95 -11.30
N SER A 92 14.35 2.62 -12.36
CA SER A 92 13.80 3.91 -12.81
C SER A 92 12.77 3.76 -13.94
N ALA A 93 12.57 2.53 -14.43
CA ALA A 93 11.66 2.23 -15.52
C ALA A 93 10.29 1.83 -14.95
N MET A 94 9.23 2.28 -15.63
CA MET A 94 7.87 1.91 -15.29
C MET A 94 7.58 0.47 -15.69
N ASP A 95 6.85 -0.26 -14.86
CA ASP A 95 6.35 -1.58 -15.22
C ASP A 95 5.18 -1.50 -16.22
N ALA A 96 4.68 -2.65 -16.67
CA ALA A 96 3.58 -2.71 -17.64
C ALA A 96 2.26 -2.12 -17.12
N VAL A 97 2.00 -2.19 -15.81
CA VAL A 97 0.81 -1.60 -15.17
C VAL A 97 0.96 -0.09 -15.13
N GLU A 98 2.08 0.40 -14.60
CA GLU A 98 2.40 1.82 -14.48
C GLU A 98 2.39 2.50 -15.86
N THR A 99 3.00 1.85 -16.86
CA THR A 99 3.06 2.33 -18.24
C THR A 99 1.66 2.52 -18.80
N ARG A 100 0.81 1.48 -18.69
CA ARG A 100 -0.55 1.55 -19.24
C ARG A 100 -1.44 2.54 -18.47
N LEU A 101 -1.32 2.55 -17.15
CA LEU A 101 -2.03 3.46 -16.26
C LEU A 101 -1.74 4.91 -16.65
N THR A 102 -0.47 5.27 -16.76
CA THR A 102 -0.04 6.63 -17.08
C THR A 102 -0.46 7.03 -18.48
N GLU A 103 -0.32 6.15 -19.47
CA GLU A 103 -0.75 6.38 -20.85
C GLU A 103 -2.24 6.74 -20.92
N VAL A 104 -3.10 5.90 -20.33
CA VAL A 104 -4.56 6.06 -20.39
C VAL A 104 -5.02 7.26 -19.57
N MET A 105 -4.54 7.40 -18.33
CA MET A 105 -4.94 8.52 -17.47
C MET A 105 -4.51 9.87 -18.07
N THR A 106 -3.33 9.95 -18.67
CA THR A 106 -2.86 11.19 -19.35
C THR A 106 -3.73 11.51 -20.57
N ARG A 107 -4.07 10.51 -21.39
CA ARG A 107 -4.97 10.68 -22.55
C ARG A 107 -6.34 11.20 -22.15
N HIS A 108 -6.81 10.86 -20.96
CA HIS A 108 -8.09 11.31 -20.39
C HIS A 108 -7.95 12.47 -19.41
N GLU A 109 -6.88 13.26 -19.54
CA GLU A 109 -6.67 14.55 -18.86
C GLU A 109 -6.78 14.46 -17.33
N VAL A 110 -6.40 13.31 -16.75
CA VAL A 110 -6.35 13.18 -15.29
C VAL A 110 -5.21 14.04 -14.74
N PRO A 111 -5.43 14.80 -13.65
CA PRO A 111 -4.37 15.57 -13.02
C PRO A 111 -3.18 14.69 -12.63
N LEU A 112 -1.96 15.17 -12.90
CA LEU A 112 -0.71 14.44 -12.63
C LEU A 112 -0.60 13.99 -11.16
N ALA A 113 -1.10 14.79 -10.21
CA ALA A 113 -1.12 14.44 -8.79
C ALA A 113 -1.95 13.16 -8.50
N VAL A 114 -3.07 12.97 -9.21
CA VAL A 114 -3.94 11.80 -9.09
C VAL A 114 -3.31 10.58 -9.78
N ILE A 115 -2.61 10.78 -10.90
CA ILE A 115 -1.81 9.72 -11.53
C ILE A 115 -0.71 9.25 -10.57
N GLY A 116 0.00 10.19 -9.92
CA GLY A 116 1.00 9.89 -8.90
C GLY A 116 0.43 9.11 -7.71
N ALA A 117 -0.77 9.47 -7.25
CA ALA A 117 -1.47 8.72 -6.20
C ALA A 117 -1.82 7.29 -6.62
N ALA A 118 -2.15 7.06 -7.89
CA ALA A 118 -2.41 5.73 -8.43
C ALA A 118 -1.15 4.86 -8.49
N ILE A 119 -0.01 5.46 -8.89
CA ILE A 119 1.30 4.80 -8.88
C ILE A 119 1.72 4.46 -7.45
N GLN A 120 1.52 5.39 -6.51
CA GLN A 120 1.76 5.13 -5.08
C GLN A 120 0.92 3.97 -4.56
N MET A 121 -0.38 3.94 -4.89
CA MET A 121 -1.28 2.83 -4.54
C MET A 121 -0.79 1.49 -5.11
N TRP A 122 -0.27 1.48 -6.34
CA TRP A 122 0.31 0.27 -6.93
C TRP A 122 1.56 -0.22 -6.21
N LEU A 123 2.44 0.70 -5.83
CA LEU A 123 3.64 0.42 -5.04
C LEU A 123 3.29 -0.19 -3.67
N GLU A 124 2.38 0.46 -2.95
CA GLU A 124 1.89 0.01 -1.65
C GLU A 124 1.22 -1.37 -1.77
N PHE A 125 0.38 -1.59 -2.79
CA PHE A 125 -0.28 -2.88 -3.01
C PHE A 125 0.73 -4.01 -3.23
N ARG A 126 1.73 -3.81 -4.10
CA ARG A 126 2.76 -4.83 -4.36
C ARG A 126 3.50 -5.23 -3.09
N LEU A 127 3.77 -4.27 -2.21
CA LEU A 127 4.45 -4.52 -0.94
C LEU A 127 3.52 -5.17 0.09
N ALA A 128 2.27 -4.71 0.21
CA ALA A 128 1.26 -5.25 1.12
C ALA A 128 0.91 -6.71 0.81
N MET A 129 0.98 -7.12 -0.46
CA MET A 129 0.79 -8.52 -0.84
C MET A 129 1.85 -9.46 -0.23
N GLY A 130 3.01 -8.93 0.19
CA GLY A 130 4.07 -9.71 0.79
C GLY A 130 4.42 -10.90 -0.10
N ARG A 131 4.54 -12.10 0.45
CA ARG A 131 4.84 -13.32 -0.34
C ARG A 131 3.71 -13.77 -1.30
N LYS A 132 2.51 -13.19 -1.23
CA LYS A 132 1.40 -13.62 -2.10
C LYS A 132 1.71 -13.23 -3.56
N PRO A 133 1.56 -14.14 -4.52
CA PRO A 133 1.86 -13.87 -5.92
C PRO A 133 0.86 -12.87 -6.51
N ILE A 134 1.35 -12.01 -7.41
CA ILE A 134 0.52 -11.09 -8.18
C ILE A 134 0.59 -11.55 -9.64
N ASN A 135 -0.56 -11.92 -10.20
CA ASN A 135 -0.60 -12.38 -11.57
C ASN A 135 -0.42 -11.20 -12.54
N MET A 136 0.71 -11.18 -13.23
CA MET A 136 1.09 -10.18 -14.23
C MET A 136 1.06 -10.72 -15.67
N ALA A 137 0.53 -11.92 -15.90
CA ALA A 137 0.53 -12.56 -17.22
C ALA A 137 -0.58 -12.02 -18.13
N GLY A 138 -0.28 -11.97 -19.44
CA GLY A 138 -1.26 -11.69 -20.48
C GLY A 138 -1.98 -10.35 -20.31
N VAL A 139 -3.31 -10.36 -20.16
CA VAL A 139 -4.13 -9.14 -20.05
C VAL A 139 -4.06 -8.46 -18.68
N LYS A 140 -3.49 -9.12 -17.66
CA LYS A 140 -3.55 -8.66 -16.27
C LYS A 140 -2.95 -7.27 -16.02
N PRO A 141 -1.86 -6.84 -16.67
CA PRO A 141 -1.37 -5.48 -16.48
C PRO A 141 -2.42 -4.41 -16.82
N ARG A 142 -3.22 -4.62 -17.87
CA ARG A 142 -4.33 -3.72 -18.23
C ARG A 142 -5.46 -3.74 -17.20
N VAL A 143 -5.76 -4.91 -16.63
CA VAL A 143 -6.79 -5.07 -15.59
C VAL A 143 -6.37 -4.34 -14.31
N TRP A 144 -5.12 -4.51 -13.86
CA TRP A 144 -4.59 -3.81 -12.69
C TRP A 144 -4.55 -2.29 -12.91
N ALA A 145 -4.11 -1.84 -14.08
CA ALA A 145 -4.11 -0.41 -14.42
C ALA A 145 -5.53 0.18 -14.40
N ALA A 146 -6.50 -0.51 -15.01
CA ALA A 146 -7.91 -0.09 -14.96
C ALA A 146 -8.46 -0.05 -13.53
N ALA A 147 -8.10 -1.02 -12.70
CA ALA A 147 -8.52 -1.08 -11.31
C ALA A 147 -7.93 0.05 -10.47
N LEU A 148 -6.65 0.38 -10.65
CA LEU A 148 -6.00 1.52 -10.00
C LEU A 148 -6.64 2.84 -10.40
N ASP A 149 -6.90 3.04 -11.70
CA ASP A 149 -7.57 4.23 -12.22
C ASP A 149 -8.98 4.37 -11.60
N TYR A 150 -9.76 3.29 -11.60
CA TYR A 150 -11.08 3.27 -10.99
C TYR A 150 -11.05 3.58 -9.49
N THR A 151 -10.15 2.93 -8.74
CA THR A 151 -10.04 3.11 -7.28
C THR A 151 -9.58 4.52 -6.93
N VAL A 152 -8.53 5.04 -7.58
CA VAL A 152 -7.99 6.37 -7.26
C VAL A 152 -8.98 7.48 -7.60
N ARG A 153 -9.75 7.33 -8.70
CA ARG A 153 -10.82 8.27 -9.06
C ARG A 153 -11.92 8.31 -8.03
N LYS A 154 -12.33 7.15 -7.50
CA LYS A 154 -13.31 7.07 -6.42
C LYS A 154 -12.81 7.78 -5.15
N VAL A 155 -11.55 7.55 -4.77
CA VAL A 155 -10.95 8.26 -3.64
C VAL A 155 -11.00 9.77 -3.86
N ASN A 156 -10.79 10.24 -5.09
CA ASN A 156 -10.75 11.65 -5.46
C ASN A 156 -12.09 12.23 -5.97
N PHE A 157 -13.21 11.52 -5.84
CA PHE A 157 -14.54 11.93 -6.35
C PHE A 157 -14.60 12.31 -7.84
N HIS A 158 -13.77 11.67 -8.66
CA HIS A 158 -13.83 11.82 -10.11
C HIS A 158 -14.79 10.78 -10.68
N GLU A 159 -16.01 11.19 -11.03
CA GLU A 159 -17.03 10.27 -11.52
C GLU A 159 -16.81 9.88 -12.99
N VAL A 160 -16.49 8.61 -13.21
CA VAL A 160 -16.48 7.98 -14.54
C VAL A 160 -17.16 6.61 -14.40
N PRO A 161 -18.14 6.27 -15.27
CA PRO A 161 -18.75 4.95 -15.26
C PRO A 161 -17.71 3.83 -15.38
N LEU A 162 -17.90 2.74 -14.64
CA LEU A 162 -16.97 1.61 -14.62
C LEU A 162 -16.79 0.99 -16.02
N GLU A 163 -17.87 0.94 -16.79
CA GLU A 163 -17.90 0.43 -18.15
C GLU A 163 -16.98 1.25 -19.07
N LYS A 164 -16.95 2.58 -18.88
CA LYS A 164 -16.13 3.48 -19.66
C LYS A 164 -14.65 3.34 -19.33
N ILE A 165 -14.30 3.15 -18.05
CA ILE A 165 -12.93 2.83 -17.66
C ILE A 165 -12.53 1.48 -18.25
N ALA A 166 -13.37 0.45 -18.12
CA ALA A 166 -13.09 -0.86 -18.68
C ALA A 166 -12.84 -0.82 -20.19
N GLU A 167 -13.61 0.00 -20.93
CA GLU A 167 -13.41 0.28 -22.36
C GLU A 167 -12.02 0.87 -22.66
N TRP A 168 -11.58 1.92 -21.93
CA TRP A 168 -10.28 2.56 -22.15
C TRP A 168 -9.08 1.63 -21.99
N TYR A 169 -9.22 0.63 -21.12
CA TYR A 169 -8.18 -0.37 -20.87
C TYR A 169 -8.39 -1.66 -21.67
N GLU A 170 -9.44 -1.76 -22.49
CA GLU A 170 -9.78 -2.95 -23.28
C GLU A 170 -9.93 -4.22 -22.42
N VAL A 171 -10.63 -4.09 -21.30
CA VAL A 171 -10.88 -5.16 -20.32
C VAL A 171 -12.36 -5.23 -19.92
N SER A 172 -12.78 -6.26 -19.19
CA SER A 172 -14.16 -6.35 -18.71
C SER A 172 -14.37 -5.56 -17.41
N ALA A 173 -15.53 -4.90 -17.28
CA ALA A 173 -15.92 -4.18 -16.07
C ALA A 173 -15.91 -5.07 -14.82
N LEU A 174 -16.27 -6.35 -14.95
CA LEU A 174 -16.19 -7.33 -13.87
C LEU A 174 -14.75 -7.51 -13.39
N ALA A 175 -13.78 -7.64 -14.29
CA ALA A 175 -12.38 -7.78 -13.92
C ALA A 175 -11.86 -6.55 -13.19
N VAL A 176 -12.19 -5.35 -13.66
CA VAL A 176 -11.85 -4.07 -13.00
C VAL A 176 -12.43 -4.01 -11.59
N LYS A 177 -13.72 -4.34 -11.42
CA LYS A 177 -14.38 -4.35 -10.12
C LYS A 177 -13.71 -5.32 -9.14
N THR A 178 -13.43 -6.55 -9.57
CA THR A 178 -12.77 -7.57 -8.73
C THR A 178 -11.38 -7.13 -8.30
N HIS A 179 -10.58 -6.55 -9.19
CA HIS A 179 -9.21 -6.13 -8.85
C HIS A 179 -9.21 -4.83 -8.03
N SER A 180 -10.18 -3.94 -8.25
CA SER A 180 -10.40 -2.78 -7.38
C SER A 180 -10.78 -3.20 -5.97
N GLN A 181 -11.64 -4.21 -5.80
CA GLN A 181 -11.96 -4.78 -4.50
C GLN A 181 -10.71 -5.39 -3.83
N ALA A 182 -9.86 -6.10 -4.58
CA ALA A 182 -8.60 -6.61 -4.05
C ALA A 182 -7.64 -5.50 -3.58
N LEU A 183 -7.58 -4.37 -4.31
CA LEU A 183 -6.81 -3.18 -3.87
C LEU A 183 -7.37 -2.64 -2.55
N VAL A 184 -8.69 -2.45 -2.49
CA VAL A 184 -9.38 -1.90 -1.30
C VAL A 184 -9.17 -2.79 -0.08
N GLU A 185 -9.34 -4.11 -0.23
CA GLU A 185 -9.17 -5.07 0.86
C GLU A 185 -7.72 -5.17 1.34
N ALA A 186 -6.75 -5.21 0.42
CA ALA A 186 -5.34 -5.37 0.77
C ALA A 186 -4.74 -4.11 1.43
N LEU A 187 -5.24 -2.94 1.05
CA LEU A 187 -4.73 -1.65 1.53
C LEU A 187 -5.62 -0.98 2.57
N ASP A 188 -6.76 -1.58 2.89
CA ASP A 188 -7.79 -1.02 3.78
C ASP A 188 -8.18 0.41 3.36
N ILE A 189 -8.49 0.56 2.06
CA ILE A 189 -8.76 1.88 1.45
C ILE A 189 -10.15 2.36 1.89
N MET A 190 -10.18 3.53 2.51
CA MET A 190 -11.42 4.22 2.85
C MET A 190 -11.78 5.31 1.83
N PRO A 191 -13.06 5.74 1.74
CA PRO A 191 -13.37 6.98 1.03
C PRO A 191 -12.53 8.12 1.58
N CYS A 192 -11.97 8.95 0.69
CA CYS A 192 -11.07 10.05 1.08
C CYS A 192 -9.77 9.62 1.77
N ASP A 193 -9.29 8.40 1.52
CA ASP A 193 -8.03 7.93 2.06
C ASP A 193 -6.91 8.96 1.83
N TYR A 194 -6.36 9.51 2.92
CA TYR A 194 -5.45 10.64 2.88
C TYR A 194 -4.17 10.33 2.08
N ARG A 195 -3.79 9.04 1.99
CA ARG A 195 -2.62 8.61 1.22
C ARG A 195 -2.78 8.91 -0.26
N TYR A 196 -3.99 8.77 -0.80
CA TYR A 196 -4.26 8.88 -2.25
C TYR A 196 -5.18 10.05 -2.63
N PHE A 197 -5.81 10.71 -1.66
CA PHE A 197 -6.61 11.90 -1.90
C PHE A 197 -5.72 13.10 -2.27
N ARG A 198 -6.12 13.85 -3.31
CA ARG A 198 -5.40 15.00 -3.87
C ARG A 198 -6.33 16.19 -4.10
N GLY A 199 -7.54 16.16 -3.55
CA GLY A 199 -8.43 17.33 -3.56
C GLY A 199 -7.95 18.42 -2.58
N PRO A 200 -8.48 19.65 -2.72
CA PRO A 200 -7.99 20.82 -2.00
C PRO A 200 -8.29 20.82 -0.49
N LYS A 201 -9.26 20.02 -0.03
CA LYS A 201 -9.61 19.86 1.39
C LYS A 201 -9.92 18.40 1.62
N ASN A 202 -9.28 17.76 2.61
CA ASN A 202 -9.62 16.39 2.95
C ASN A 202 -11.07 16.39 3.49
N PRO A 203 -12.00 15.64 2.91
CA PRO A 203 -13.38 15.56 3.41
C PRO A 203 -13.47 15.07 4.85
N LEU A 204 -12.46 14.32 5.35
CA LEU A 204 -12.37 13.99 6.76
C LEU A 204 -12.22 15.24 7.63
N ASP A 205 -11.50 16.27 7.19
CA ASP A 205 -11.40 17.54 7.91
C ASP A 205 -12.79 18.15 8.12
N LYS A 206 -13.67 18.07 7.11
CA LYS A 206 -15.05 18.54 7.24
C LYS A 206 -15.90 17.69 8.17
N LEU A 207 -15.64 16.38 8.25
CA LEU A 207 -16.35 15.50 9.19
C LEU A 207 -15.89 15.75 10.62
N VAL A 208 -14.59 15.98 10.83
CA VAL A 208 -14.03 16.39 12.13
C VAL A 208 -14.61 17.74 12.52
N GLU A 209 -14.56 18.75 11.64
CA GLU A 209 -15.17 20.06 11.85
C GLU A 209 -16.66 19.94 12.24
N ALA A 210 -17.43 19.13 11.50
CA ALA A 210 -18.84 18.92 11.77
C ALA A 210 -19.09 18.19 13.11
N ALA A 211 -18.26 17.21 13.46
CA ALA A 211 -18.33 16.51 14.75
C ALA A 211 -18.00 17.45 15.92
N THR A 212 -16.94 18.25 15.80
CA THR A 212 -16.58 19.26 16.81
C THR A 212 -17.70 20.30 16.98
N MET A 213 -18.29 20.77 15.88
CA MET A 213 -19.44 21.69 15.95
C MET A 213 -20.66 21.06 16.64
N LEU A 214 -20.89 19.75 16.46
CA LEU A 214 -21.96 19.01 17.12
C LEU A 214 -21.70 18.89 18.62
N GLU A 215 -20.49 18.51 19.04
CA GLU A 215 -20.09 18.43 20.44
C GLU A 215 -20.22 19.79 21.15
N GLU A 216 -19.79 20.88 20.50
CA GLU A 216 -19.97 22.25 21.02
C GLU A 216 -21.44 22.66 21.16
N LEU A 217 -22.30 22.16 20.26
CA LEU A 217 -23.73 22.41 20.31
C LEU A 217 -24.36 21.63 21.47
N GLU A 218 -24.03 20.36 21.64
CA GLU A 218 -24.47 19.53 22.76
C GLU A 218 -24.04 20.13 24.11
N HIS A 219 -22.77 20.54 24.24
CA HIS A 219 -22.28 21.20 25.45
C HIS A 219 -23.08 22.46 25.79
N ARG A 220 -23.46 23.27 24.80
CA ARG A 220 -24.32 24.44 25.01
C ARG A 220 -25.73 24.04 25.46
N PHE A 221 -26.31 22.98 24.87
CA PHE A 221 -27.62 22.47 25.26
C PHE A 221 -27.66 21.93 26.70
N TYR A 222 -26.60 21.30 27.19
CA TYR A 222 -26.52 20.78 28.56
C TYR A 222 -26.13 21.82 29.62
N GLN A 223 -25.75 23.03 29.22
CA GLN A 223 -25.44 24.15 30.13
C GLN A 223 -26.58 25.19 30.26
N THR A 224 -27.73 24.96 29.62
CA THR A 224 -28.95 25.79 29.74
C THR A 224 -30.05 25.06 30.50
#